data_AF-A0A7M3X281-F1
#
_entry.id   AF-A0A7M3X281-F1
#
_cell.length_a   1.000
_cell.length_b   1.000
_cell.length_c   1.000
_cell.angle_alpha   90.00
_cell.angle_beta   90.00
_cell.angle_gamma   90.00
#
_symmetry.space_group_name_H-M   'P 1'
#
loop_
_entity.id
_entity.type
_entity.pdbx_description
1 polymer ?
#
loop_
_entity_poly.entity_id
_entity_poly.type
_entity_poly.pdbx_seq_one_letter_code
_entity_poly.pdbx_strand_id
1 'polypeptide(L)'
;MEIRSSNPVLNQKFWSNLTGTERMTVEGSMRKIGFLLSLTVLSALVSAVLCMNAVNNGDGGLYISAFMGIGFLGGFIVALCIMFIRPKNPAALMSLYALLEGTALGAMSLMLELTAYNGIALQAVFGTMAITATMYVMYASRIIRPT
;
A
#
# COMPACT_ATOMS: atom_id res chain seq x y z
N MET A 1 20.84 15.74 31.26
CA MET A 1 19.66 16.42 31.87
C MET A 1 18.66 15.33 32.24
N GLU A 2 18.49 15.05 33.52
CA GLU A 2 17.44 14.11 33.97
C GLU A 2 16.08 14.80 33.86
N ILE A 3 15.28 14.39 32.87
CA ILE A 3 13.91 14.88 32.72
C ILE A 3 13.03 14.08 33.68
N ARG A 4 12.80 14.65 34.87
CA ARG A 4 11.90 14.06 35.88
C ARG A 4 10.46 14.45 35.57
N SER A 5 9.84 13.73 34.63
CA SER A 5 8.44 13.95 34.23
C SER A 5 7.53 12.85 34.79
N SER A 6 6.41 13.22 35.42
CA SER A 6 5.37 12.29 35.86
C SER A 6 4.54 11.72 34.71
N ASN A 7 4.78 12.16 33.47
CA ASN A 7 4.11 11.62 32.29
C ASN A 7 4.73 10.26 31.92
N PRO A 8 3.95 9.15 31.93
CA PRO A 8 4.46 7.80 31.66
C PRO A 8 5.12 7.64 30.27
N VAL A 9 4.76 8.49 29.29
CA VAL A 9 5.37 8.50 27.95
C VAL A 9 6.71 9.26 27.92
N LEU A 10 6.88 10.27 28.76
CA LEU A 10 8.10 11.09 28.81
C LEU A 10 9.07 10.64 29.91
N ASN A 11 8.77 9.54 30.59
CA ASN A 11 9.58 9.00 31.66
C ASN A 11 10.88 8.39 31.12
N GLN A 12 12.00 8.62 31.81
CA GLN A 12 13.31 8.07 31.47
C GLN A 12 13.30 6.54 31.35
N LYS A 13 12.44 5.84 32.10
CA LYS A 13 12.23 4.39 31.97
C LYS A 13 11.65 3.96 30.62
N PHE A 14 10.82 4.81 29.99
CA PHE A 14 10.30 4.57 28.65
C PHE A 14 11.43 4.71 27.62
N TRP A 15 12.23 5.78 27.74
CA TRP A 15 13.38 6.03 26.86
C TRP A 15 14.50 4.98 27.01
N SER A 16 14.74 4.45 28.21
CA SER A 16 15.74 3.41 28.44
C SER A 16 15.32 2.02 27.94
N ASN A 17 14.01 1.78 27.78
CA ASN A 17 13.47 0.54 27.19
C ASN A 17 13.42 0.57 25.66
N LEU A 18 13.73 1.72 25.03
CA LEU A 18 13.92 1.81 23.59
C LEU A 18 15.30 1.24 23.23
N THR A 19 15.39 -0.07 23.10
CA THR A 19 16.58 -0.75 22.57
C THR A 19 16.82 -0.22 21.16
N GLY A 20 17.81 0.67 21.00
CA GLY A 20 18.05 1.48 19.80
C GLY A 20 18.57 0.73 18.57
N THR A 21 18.15 -0.51 18.34
CA THR A 21 18.63 -1.35 17.23
C THR A 21 17.90 -1.08 15.91
N GLU A 22 16.62 -0.72 15.93
CA GLU A 22 15.84 -0.48 14.70
C GLU A 22 15.77 1.02 14.38
N ARG A 23 16.91 1.63 14.04
CA ARG A 23 16.92 2.97 13.46
C ARG A 23 16.35 2.90 12.05
N MET A 24 15.21 3.54 11.81
CA MET A 24 14.62 3.67 10.48
C MET A 24 15.57 4.45 9.57
N THR A 25 16.24 3.76 8.65
CA THR A 25 17.07 4.41 7.65
C THR A 25 16.21 4.89 6.48
N VAL A 26 16.59 6.03 5.89
CA VAL A 26 15.94 6.53 4.67
C VAL A 26 16.05 5.48 3.56
N GLU A 27 17.22 4.87 3.41
CA GLU A 27 17.48 3.85 2.40
C GLU A 27 16.63 2.58 2.62
N GLY A 28 16.49 2.14 3.87
CA GLY A 28 15.62 1.02 4.23
C GLY A 28 14.15 1.32 3.96
N SER A 29 13.71 2.55 4.23
CA SER A 29 12.35 3.02 3.94
C SER A 29 12.08 3.06 2.44
N MET A 30 13.01 3.60 1.64
CA MET A 30 12.86 3.63 0.17
C MET A 30 12.79 2.23 -0.44
N ARG A 31 13.58 1.27 0.06
CA ARG A 31 13.51 -0.12 -0.41
C ARG A 31 12.14 -0.76 -0.11
N LYS A 32 11.60 -0.51 1.08
CA LYS A 32 10.27 -1.02 1.48
C LYS A 32 9.15 -0.39 0.66
N ILE A 33 9.20 0.93 0.42
CA ILE A 33 8.23 1.64 -0.43
C ILE A 33 8.26 1.06 -1.84
N GLY A 34 9.45 0.94 -2.45
CA GLY A 34 9.58 0.40 -3.81
C GLY A 34 9.04 -1.02 -3.92
N PHE A 35 9.37 -1.89 -2.96
CA PHE A 35 8.86 -3.26 -2.94
C PHE A 35 7.33 -3.31 -2.81
N LEU A 36 6.75 -2.63 -1.82
CA LEU A 36 5.31 -2.64 -1.60
C LEU A 36 4.54 -2.03 -2.77
N LEU A 37 5.03 -0.92 -3.32
CA LEU A 37 4.41 -0.27 -4.48
C LEU A 37 4.49 -1.14 -5.74
N SER A 38 5.61 -1.84 -5.97
CA SER A 38 5.68 -2.80 -7.09
C SER A 38 4.65 -3.92 -6.93
N LEU A 39 4.44 -4.40 -5.70
CA LEU A 39 3.50 -5.46 -5.40
C LEU A 39 2.04 -5.04 -5.60
N THR A 40 1.67 -3.83 -5.17
CA THR A 40 0.32 -3.28 -5.38
C THR A 40 0.02 -3.11 -6.87
N VAL A 41 0.99 -2.59 -7.63
CA VAL A 41 0.83 -2.33 -9.07
C VAL A 41 0.69 -3.63 -9.86
N LEU A 42 1.55 -4.62 -9.59
CA LEU A 42 1.46 -5.93 -10.22
C LEU A 42 0.11 -6.60 -9.93
N SER A 43 -0.34 -6.53 -8.67
CA SER A 43 -1.64 -7.07 -8.27
C SER A 43 -2.80 -6.36 -8.95
N ALA A 44 -2.75 -5.03 -9.06
CA ALA A 44 -3.76 -4.23 -9.75
C ALA A 44 -3.84 -4.55 -11.25
N LEU A 45 -2.69 -4.69 -11.92
CA LEU A 45 -2.64 -5.07 -13.33
C LEU A 45 -3.19 -6.48 -13.57
N VAL A 46 -2.80 -7.46 -12.75
CA VAL A 46 -3.32 -8.83 -12.84
C VAL A 46 -4.83 -8.86 -12.64
N SER A 47 -5.33 -8.17 -11.60
CA SER A 47 -6.77 -8.08 -11.34
C SER A 47 -7.53 -7.42 -12.48
N ALA A 48 -6.99 -6.33 -13.06
CA ALA A 48 -7.59 -5.66 -14.20
C ALA A 48 -7.65 -6.58 -15.43
N VAL A 49 -6.57 -7.29 -15.78
CA VAL A 49 -6.56 -8.22 -16.91
C VAL A 49 -7.56 -9.37 -16.70
N LEU A 50 -7.63 -9.93 -15.49
CA LEU A 50 -8.60 -10.99 -15.17
C LEU A 50 -10.04 -10.50 -15.29
N CYS A 51 -10.33 -9.30 -14.79
CA CYS A 51 -11.66 -8.71 -14.88
C CYS A 51 -12.02 -8.34 -16.33
N MET A 52 -11.09 -7.83 -17.15
CA MET A 52 -11.32 -7.60 -18.58
C MET A 52 -11.66 -8.89 -19.32
N ASN A 53 -10.94 -9.98 -19.05
CA ASN A 53 -11.26 -11.29 -19.61
C ASN A 53 -12.64 -11.77 -19.16
N ALA A 54 -13.01 -11.60 -17.88
CA ALA A 54 -14.32 -11.98 -17.37
C ALA A 54 -15.47 -11.18 -18.01
N VAL A 55 -15.27 -9.88 -18.29
CA VAL A 55 -16.24 -9.04 -19.02
C VAL A 55 -16.49 -9.59 -20.43
N ASN A 56 -15.45 -10.01 -21.15
CA ASN A 56 -15.58 -10.58 -22.49
C ASN A 56 -16.32 -11.93 -22.51
N ASN A 57 -16.33 -12.66 -21.39
CA ASN A 57 -17.00 -13.95 -21.25
C ASN A 57 -18.46 -13.84 -20.75
N GLY A 58 -18.96 -12.63 -20.49
CA GLY A 58 -20.35 -12.39 -20.09
C GLY A 58 -20.63 -12.36 -18.58
N ASP A 59 -19.65 -12.72 -17.74
CA ASP A 59 -19.78 -12.78 -16.27
C ASP A 59 -19.06 -11.63 -15.52
N GLY A 60 -18.74 -10.54 -16.23
CA GLY A 60 -17.92 -9.43 -15.70
C GLY A 60 -18.40 -8.87 -14.35
N GLY A 61 -19.72 -8.80 -14.12
CA GLY A 61 -20.29 -8.26 -12.88
C GLY A 61 -19.98 -9.07 -11.63
N LEU A 62 -19.94 -10.41 -11.74
CA LEU A 62 -19.65 -11.29 -10.60
C LEU A 62 -18.17 -11.24 -10.22
N TYR A 63 -17.27 -11.23 -11.21
CA TYR A 63 -15.84 -11.16 -10.97
C TYR A 63 -15.43 -9.80 -10.40
N ILE A 64 -15.94 -8.69 -10.95
CA ILE A 64 -15.64 -7.34 -10.43
C ILE A 64 -16.11 -7.21 -8.98
N SER A 65 -17.34 -7.63 -8.66
CA SER A 65 -17.86 -7.56 -7.29
C SER A 65 -17.12 -8.50 -6.32
N ALA A 66 -16.74 -9.70 -6.76
CA ALA A 66 -15.97 -10.63 -5.94
C ALA A 66 -14.56 -10.12 -5.63
N PHE A 67 -13.81 -9.65 -6.63
CA PHE A 67 -12.47 -9.09 -6.42
C PHE A 67 -12.50 -7.80 -5.59
N MET A 68 -13.51 -6.94 -5.81
CA MET A 68 -13.70 -5.73 -5.02
C MET A 68 -14.06 -6.07 -3.55
N GLY A 69 -14.96 -7.02 -3.34
CA GLY A 69 -15.37 -7.46 -2.00
C GLY A 69 -14.22 -8.10 -1.22
N ILE A 70 -13.50 -9.04 -1.83
CA ILE A 70 -12.35 -9.70 -1.20
C ILE A 70 -11.21 -8.70 -0.97
N GLY A 71 -10.95 -7.83 -1.94
CA GLY A 71 -9.89 -6.82 -1.85
C GLY A 71 -10.14 -5.80 -0.74
N PHE A 72 -11.31 -5.14 -0.73
CA PHE A 72 -11.62 -4.13 0.28
C PHE A 72 -11.86 -4.73 1.67
N LEU A 73 -12.68 -5.79 1.80
CA LEU A 73 -12.93 -6.39 3.11
C LEU A 73 -11.68 -7.09 3.65
N GLY A 74 -10.96 -7.82 2.80
CA GLY A 74 -9.71 -8.47 3.16
C GLY A 74 -8.64 -7.45 3.56
N GLY A 75 -8.44 -6.40 2.76
CA GLY A 75 -7.53 -5.30 3.06
C GLY A 75 -7.87 -4.61 4.38
N PHE A 76 -9.15 -4.29 4.58
CA PHE A 76 -9.63 -3.64 5.81
C PHE A 76 -9.39 -4.50 7.06
N ILE A 77 -9.68 -5.80 7.01
CA ILE A 77 -9.43 -6.72 8.13
C ILE A 77 -7.92 -6.79 8.43
N VAL A 78 -7.08 -6.92 7.41
CA VAL A 78 -5.62 -6.96 7.59
C VAL A 78 -5.11 -5.65 8.19
N ALA A 79 -5.63 -4.49 7.76
CA ALA A 79 -5.29 -3.19 8.33
C ALA A 79 -5.67 -3.10 9.82
N LEU A 80 -6.87 -3.56 10.20
CA LEU A 80 -7.29 -3.63 11.60
C LEU A 80 -6.35 -4.54 12.41
N CYS A 81 -6.03 -5.73 11.89
CA CYS A 81 -5.10 -6.66 12.54
C CYS A 81 -3.74 -6.01 12.79
N ILE A 82 -3.17 -5.30 11.82
CA ILE A 82 -1.87 -4.62 11.97
C ILE A 82 -1.92 -3.55 13.06
N MET A 83 -3.01 -2.75 13.10
CA MET A 83 -3.16 -1.67 14.08
C MET A 83 -3.26 -2.18 15.53
N PHE A 84 -3.99 -3.27 15.75
CA PHE A 84 -4.21 -3.80 17.11
C PHE A 84 -3.11 -4.75 17.58
N ILE A 85 -2.60 -5.62 16.70
CA ILE A 85 -1.64 -6.67 17.09
C ILE A 85 -0.21 -6.13 17.17
N ARG A 86 0.10 -5.03 16.46
CA ARG A 86 1.44 -4.41 16.38
C ARG A 86 2.58 -5.44 16.33
N PRO A 87 2.58 -6.33 15.32
CA PRO A 87 3.52 -7.44 15.24
C PRO A 87 4.96 -6.93 15.15
N LYS A 88 5.89 -7.65 15.81
CA LYS A 88 7.33 -7.32 15.77
C LYS A 88 7.94 -7.37 14.36
N ASN A 89 7.35 -8.16 13.45
CA ASN A 89 7.78 -8.23 12.05
C ASN A 89 6.58 -8.04 11.10
N PRO A 90 6.24 -6.80 10.73
CA PRO A 90 5.05 -6.51 9.95
C PRO A 90 5.18 -6.81 8.45
N ALA A 91 6.36 -7.22 7.96
CA ALA A 91 6.65 -7.31 6.53
C ALA A 91 5.68 -8.23 5.76
N ALA A 92 5.39 -9.42 6.28
CA ALA A 92 4.49 -10.38 5.63
C ALA A 92 3.04 -9.89 5.58
N LEU A 93 2.55 -9.28 6.66
CA LEU A 93 1.19 -8.72 6.69
C LEU A 93 1.07 -7.52 5.75
N MET A 94 2.10 -6.68 5.66
CA MET A 94 2.13 -5.53 4.75
C MET A 94 2.15 -5.96 3.28
N SER A 95 2.87 -7.04 2.92
CA SER A 95 2.82 -7.58 1.57
C SER A 95 1.45 -8.16 1.24
N LEU A 96 0.81 -8.87 2.19
CA LEU A 96 -0.54 -9.38 1.99
C LEU A 96 -1.55 -8.25 1.81
N TYR A 97 -1.45 -7.20 2.63
CA TYR A 97 -2.26 -5.99 2.51
C TYR A 97 -2.09 -5.33 1.14
N ALA A 98 -0.84 -5.17 0.67
CA ALA A 98 -0.55 -4.59 -0.64
C ALA A 98 -1.15 -5.41 -1.81
N LEU A 99 -1.14 -6.74 -1.72
CA LEU A 99 -1.79 -7.58 -2.74
C LEU A 99 -3.31 -7.37 -2.75
N LEU A 100 -3.96 -7.41 -1.59
CA LEU A 100 -5.41 -7.27 -1.44
C LEU A 100 -5.90 -5.90 -1.95
N GLU A 101 -5.25 -4.82 -1.51
CA GLU A 101 -5.56 -3.47 -1.99
C GLU A 101 -5.32 -3.31 -3.50
N GLY A 102 -4.23 -3.89 -4.01
CA GLY A 102 -3.98 -3.89 -5.45
C GLY A 102 -5.12 -4.55 -6.24
N THR A 103 -5.62 -5.72 -5.78
CA THR A 103 -6.76 -6.37 -6.42
C THR A 103 -8.05 -5.54 -6.34
N ALA A 104 -8.28 -4.86 -5.21
CA ALA A 104 -9.44 -3.99 -5.05
C ALA A 104 -9.40 -2.82 -6.05
N LEU A 105 -8.24 -2.19 -6.20
CA LEU A 105 -8.01 -1.07 -7.13
C LEU A 105 -8.17 -1.48 -8.59
N GLY A 106 -7.68 -2.67 -8.97
CA GLY A 106 -7.84 -3.20 -10.33
C GLY A 106 -9.31 -3.41 -10.71
N ALA A 107 -10.07 -4.05 -9.82
CA ALA A 107 -11.51 -4.25 -10.01
C ALA A 107 -12.31 -2.94 -10.00
N MET A 108 -11.98 -2.02 -9.07
CA MET A 108 -12.63 -0.70 -8.98
C MET A 108 -12.38 0.13 -10.24
N SER A 109 -11.16 0.11 -10.79
CA SER A 109 -10.82 0.87 -12.00
C SER A 109 -11.70 0.47 -13.19
N LEU A 110 -11.95 -0.83 -13.36
CA LEU A 110 -12.84 -1.33 -14.42
C LEU A 110 -14.31 -1.05 -14.15
N MET A 111 -14.75 -1.10 -12.88
CA MET A 111 -16.12 -0.70 -12.53
C MET A 111 -16.40 0.75 -12.94
N LEU A 112 -15.44 1.65 -12.68
CA LEU A 112 -15.55 3.07 -13.07
C LEU A 112 -15.55 3.25 -14.59
N GLU A 113 -14.75 2.46 -15.30
CA GLU A 113 -14.66 2.47 -16.75
C GLU A 113 -15.97 1.99 -17.42
N LEU A 114 -16.67 1.03 -16.82
CA LEU A 114 -17.96 0.51 -17.30
C LEU A 114 -19.15 1.42 -16.95
N THR A 115 -19.12 2.14 -15.83
CA THR A 115 -20.31 2.82 -15.30
C THR A 115 -20.39 4.31 -15.64
N ALA A 116 -19.27 5.04 -15.60
CA ALA A 116 -19.31 6.51 -15.59
C ALA A 116 -18.34 7.19 -16.54
N TYR A 117 -17.13 6.65 -16.76
CA TYR A 117 -16.09 7.35 -17.52
C TYR A 117 -15.19 6.38 -18.30
N ASN A 118 -15.47 6.23 -19.60
CA ASN A 118 -14.66 5.41 -20.50
C ASN A 118 -13.24 6.03 -20.66
N GLY A 119 -12.19 5.27 -20.38
CA GLY A 119 -10.79 5.66 -20.59
C GLY A 119 -10.15 6.60 -19.55
N ILE A 120 -10.90 7.27 -18.67
CA ILE A 120 -10.34 8.22 -17.69
C ILE A 120 -9.61 7.50 -16.55
N ALA A 121 -10.13 6.35 -16.12
CA ALA A 121 -9.56 5.58 -15.01
C ALA A 121 -8.11 5.18 -15.31
N LEU A 122 -7.86 4.62 -16.50
CA LEU A 122 -6.53 4.20 -16.93
C LEU A 122 -5.55 5.39 -17.00
N GLN A 123 -5.99 6.54 -17.54
CA GLN A 123 -5.16 7.74 -17.64
C GLN A 123 -4.78 8.29 -16.27
N ALA A 124 -5.72 8.32 -15.33
CA ALA A 124 -5.47 8.78 -13.96
C ALA A 124 -4.46 7.87 -13.23
N VAL A 125 -4.58 6.55 -13.41
CA VAL A 125 -3.63 5.58 -12.85
C VAL A 125 -2.23 5.78 -13.43
N PHE A 126 -2.09 5.91 -14.75
CA PHE A 126 -0.78 6.19 -15.35
C PHE A 126 -0.19 7.53 -14.90
N GLY A 127 -1.01 8.57 -14.74
CA GLY A 127 -0.57 9.87 -14.22
C GLY A 127 0.00 9.77 -12.79
N THR A 128 -0.72 9.12 -11.88
CA THR A 128 -0.28 8.92 -10.49
C THR A 128 0.97 8.06 -10.39
N MET A 129 1.07 7.02 -11.22
CA MET A 129 2.26 6.17 -11.33
C MET A 129 3.46 6.93 -11.87
N ALA A 130 3.29 7.76 -12.90
CA ALA A 130 4.37 8.56 -13.46
C ALA A 130 4.93 9.57 -12.45
N ILE A 131 4.06 10.26 -11.71
CA ILE A 131 4.47 11.22 -10.67
C ILE A 131 5.22 10.50 -9.55
N THR A 132 4.67 9.39 -9.05
CA THR A 132 5.27 8.63 -7.95
C THR A 132 6.61 8.03 -8.35
N ALA A 133 6.71 7.45 -9.56
CA ALA A 133 7.95 6.90 -10.09
C ALA A 133 9.02 7.98 -10.28
N THR A 134 8.64 9.15 -10.81
CA THR A 134 9.55 10.29 -10.97
C THR A 134 10.13 10.73 -9.64
N MET A 135 9.27 10.93 -8.63
CA MET A 135 9.73 11.29 -7.29
C MET A 135 10.60 10.19 -6.67
N TYR A 136 10.21 8.92 -6.82
CA TYR A 136 10.99 7.80 -6.31
C TYR A 136 12.41 7.78 -6.90
N VAL A 137 12.54 7.97 -8.21
CA VAL A 137 13.85 8.01 -8.90
C VAL A 137 14.66 9.23 -8.44
N MET A 138 14.05 10.40 -8.29
CA MET A 138 14.74 11.61 -7.81
C MET A 138 15.29 11.46 -6.39
N TYR A 139 14.55 10.79 -5.50
CA TYR A 139 15.02 10.46 -4.15
C TYR A 139 16.06 9.35 -4.14
N ALA A 140 15.88 8.30 -4.95
CA ALA A 140 16.82 7.19 -5.06
C ALA A 140 18.18 7.63 -5.61
N SER A 141 18.18 8.54 -6.59
CA SER A 141 19.40 9.13 -7.18
C SER A 141 20.04 10.22 -6.31
N ARG A 142 19.44 10.55 -5.16
CA ARG A 142 19.88 11.64 -4.25
C ARG A 142 19.99 13.02 -4.93
N ILE A 143 19.27 13.23 -6.04
CA ILE A 143 19.08 14.57 -6.63
C ILE A 143 18.36 15.44 -5.60
N ILE A 144 17.34 14.87 -4.96
CA ILE A 144 16.64 15.47 -3.82
C ILE A 144 17.14 14.78 -2.55
N ARG A 145 17.74 15.55 -1.64
CA ARG A 145 18.25 15.03 -0.37
C ARG A 145 17.14 15.11 0.68
N PRO A 146 16.86 14.01 1.40
CA PRO A 146 16.04 14.07 2.59
C PRO A 146 16.82 14.84 3.67
N THR A 147 16.29 15.98 4.09
CA THR A 147 16.79 16.78 5.22
C THR A 147 16.46 16.15 6.55
#